data_AF-A0A094K3K7-F1
#
_entry.id   AF-A0A094K3K7-F1
#
_cell.length_a   1.000
_cell.length_b   1.000
_cell.length_c   1.000
_cell.angle_alpha   90.00
_cell.angle_beta   90.00
_cell.angle_gamma   90.00
#
_symmetry.space_group_name_H-M   'P 1'
#
loop_
_entity.id
_entity.type
_entity.pdbx_description
1 polymer ?
#
loop_
_entity_poly.entity_id
_entity_poly.type
_entity_poly.pdbx_seq_one_letter_code
_entity_poly.pdbx_strand_id
1 'polypeptide(L)'
;MSLTSFLNPIEEVEEEEDTTTQENTILQEVIQEHLGLPSAEAEEEEEEELERPLPTIQEARHALQTLIEYTEGSSGLGKSYSRALERLTTDIEALVISSRRQSTLDSWFT
;
A
#
# COMPACT_ATOMS: atom_id res chain seq x y z
N MET A 1 -28.36 55.56 30.87
CA MET A 1 -29.08 54.73 31.85
C MET A 1 -30.54 55.20 31.80
N SER A 2 -31.57 54.35 31.68
CA SER A 2 -31.60 53.02 32.28
C SER A 2 -32.87 52.25 31.95
N LEU A 3 -32.74 50.93 32.08
CA LEU A 3 -33.67 50.04 32.80
C LEU A 3 -35.16 50.17 32.44
N THR A 4 -35.46 50.05 31.15
CA THR A 4 -36.53 49.13 30.75
C THR A 4 -36.09 47.73 31.21
N SER A 5 -36.40 47.24 32.41
CA SER A 5 -37.76 47.11 32.95
C SER A 5 -38.73 46.76 31.83
N PHE A 6 -38.52 45.63 31.20
CA PHE A 6 -39.67 44.88 30.74
C PHE A 6 -39.43 43.42 31.10
N LEU A 7 -40.03 43.04 32.23
CA LEU A 7 -40.80 41.80 32.34
C LEU A 7 -39.96 40.54 32.04
N ASN A 8 -39.37 39.90 33.05
CA ASN A 8 -40.01 38.80 33.81
C ASN A 8 -40.53 37.69 32.86
N PRO A 9 -40.24 36.39 33.02
CA PRO A 9 -40.15 35.70 34.32
C PRO A 9 -39.19 34.50 34.38
N ILE A 10 -39.14 33.90 35.58
CA ILE A 10 -38.73 32.53 35.86
C ILE A 10 -39.58 31.55 35.03
N GLU A 11 -38.95 30.58 34.36
CA GLU A 11 -39.48 29.26 33.97
C GLU A 11 -38.30 28.45 33.38
N GLU A 12 -37.67 27.58 34.18
CA GLU A 12 -37.97 26.14 34.29
C GLU A 12 -37.42 25.37 33.08
N VAL A 13 -36.25 24.73 33.21
CA VAL A 13 -35.90 23.51 32.44
C VAL A 13 -34.91 22.67 33.25
N GLU A 14 -35.49 21.66 33.92
CA GLU A 14 -34.98 20.30 34.15
C GLU A 14 -33.53 20.13 34.61
N GLU A 15 -33.36 19.92 35.92
CA GLU A 15 -32.34 19.01 36.43
C GLU A 15 -32.69 17.57 36.00
N GLU A 16 -32.36 17.20 34.77
CA GLU A 16 -32.16 15.80 34.41
C GLU A 16 -30.66 15.58 34.28
N GLU A 17 -30.06 15.01 35.34
CA GLU A 17 -28.72 14.46 35.28
C GLU A 17 -28.64 13.46 34.12
N ASP A 18 -27.89 13.84 33.07
CA ASP A 18 -27.52 13.12 31.85
C ASP A 18 -26.74 11.80 32.14
N THR A 19 -27.31 10.93 32.97
CA THR A 19 -26.78 9.61 33.31
C THR A 19 -27.15 8.57 32.24
N THR A 20 -28.24 8.79 31.51
CA THR A 20 -28.72 7.93 30.42
C THR A 20 -27.84 7.99 29.18
N THR A 21 -27.16 9.12 28.93
CA THR A 21 -26.23 9.29 27.80
C THR A 21 -24.90 8.57 28.05
N GLN A 22 -24.36 8.62 29.28
CA GLN A 22 -23.13 7.89 29.63
C GLN A 22 -23.30 6.36 29.58
N GLU A 23 -24.41 5.83 30.12
CA GLU A 23 -24.67 4.39 30.07
C GLU A 23 -24.82 3.87 28.63
N ASN A 24 -25.43 4.67 27.74
CA ASN A 24 -25.54 4.32 26.32
C ASN A 24 -24.18 4.29 25.62
N THR A 25 -23.26 5.20 25.98
CA THR A 25 -21.91 5.21 25.40
C THR A 25 -21.09 3.98 25.80
N ILE A 26 -21.15 3.58 27.07
CA ILE A 26 -20.43 2.39 27.56
C ILE A 26 -20.97 1.11 26.91
N LEU A 27 -22.30 1.00 26.77
CA LEU A 27 -22.90 -0.15 26.10
C LEU A 27 -22.53 -0.21 24.61
N GLN A 28 -22.45 0.92 23.91
CA GLN A 28 -22.01 0.96 22.52
C GLN A 28 -20.54 0.55 22.36
N GLU A 29 -19.66 0.96 23.27
CA GLU A 29 -18.24 0.60 23.28
C GLU A 29 -18.05 -0.91 23.45
N VAL A 30 -18.75 -1.53 24.42
CA VAL A 30 -18.70 -2.99 24.64
C VAL A 30 -19.24 -3.77 23.44
N ILE A 31 -20.31 -3.27 22.82
CA ILE A 31 -20.89 -3.88 21.62
C ILE A 31 -19.92 -3.81 20.44
N GLN A 32 -19.23 -2.68 20.24
CA GLN A 32 -18.21 -2.53 19.18
C GLN A 32 -17.02 -3.48 19.40
N GLU A 33 -16.52 -3.58 20.63
CA GLU A 33 -15.41 -4.49 21.00
C GLU A 33 -15.74 -5.95 20.67
N HIS A 34 -16.97 -6.39 20.98
CA HIS A 34 -17.35 -7.81 20.82
C HIS A 34 -17.88 -8.16 19.43
N LEU A 35 -18.34 -7.20 18.64
CA LEU A 35 -18.77 -7.40 17.25
C LEU A 35 -17.62 -7.25 16.24
N GLY A 36 -16.42 -6.82 16.68
CA GLY A 36 -15.27 -6.61 15.81
C GLY A 36 -15.47 -5.49 14.80
N LEU A 37 -16.31 -4.50 15.14
CA LEU A 37 -16.48 -3.31 14.32
C LEU A 37 -15.24 -2.42 14.52
N PRO A 38 -14.61 -1.94 13.44
CA PRO A 38 -13.43 -1.09 13.58
C PRO A 38 -13.81 0.18 14.36
N SER A 39 -13.07 0.48 15.44
CA SER A 39 -13.16 1.78 16.10
C SER A 39 -12.83 2.87 15.10
N ALA A 40 -13.37 4.08 15.28
CA ALA A 40 -13.03 5.23 14.44
C ALA A 40 -11.55 5.65 14.56
N GLU A 41 -10.78 5.04 15.48
CA GLU A 41 -9.32 5.13 15.56
C GLU A 41 -8.58 3.92 14.99
N ALA A 42 -9.24 3.08 14.17
CA ALA A 42 -8.53 2.25 13.20
C ALA A 42 -7.97 3.20 12.13
N GLU A 43 -7.00 4.02 12.55
CA GLU A 43 -6.05 4.68 11.69
C GLU A 43 -5.58 3.59 10.74
N GLU A 44 -5.84 3.84 9.47
CA GLU A 44 -5.26 3.10 8.36
C GLU A 44 -3.78 2.98 8.69
N GLU A 45 -3.36 1.81 9.19
CA GLU A 45 -2.00 1.36 9.03
C GLU A 45 -1.83 1.32 7.51
N GLU A 46 -1.42 2.47 6.95
CA GLU A 46 -0.71 2.52 5.68
C GLU A 46 0.42 1.52 5.90
N GLU A 47 0.19 0.28 5.50
CA GLU A 47 1.24 -0.70 5.30
C GLU A 47 2.22 0.03 4.37
N GLU A 48 3.27 0.61 4.95
CA GLU A 48 4.43 1.07 4.20
C GLU A 48 4.84 -0.15 3.39
N GLU A 49 4.44 -0.19 2.11
CA GLU A 49 4.87 -1.19 1.16
C GLU A 49 6.39 -1.06 1.12
N LEU A 50 7.08 -1.82 1.97
CA LEU A 50 8.52 -1.88 2.03
C LEU A 50 9.00 -2.10 0.59
N GLU A 51 9.62 -1.08 -0.01
CA GLU A 51 10.04 -1.10 -1.39
C GLU A 51 10.90 -2.36 -1.59
N ARG A 52 10.34 -3.37 -2.27
CA ARG A 52 11.07 -4.60 -2.52
C ARG A 52 12.31 -4.25 -3.33
N PRO A 53 13.50 -4.73 -2.95
CA PRO A 53 14.71 -4.42 -3.68
C PRO A 53 14.54 -4.85 -5.14
N LEU A 54 14.95 -3.97 -6.06
CA LEU A 54 14.95 -4.26 -7.48
C LEU A 54 15.79 -5.51 -7.75
N PRO A 55 15.26 -6.50 -8.51
CA PRO A 55 15.99 -7.72 -8.77
C PRO A 55 17.26 -7.45 -9.56
N THR A 56 18.31 -8.20 -9.24
CA THR A 56 19.59 -8.04 -9.91
C THR A 56 19.56 -8.60 -11.34
N ILE A 57 20.49 -8.16 -12.19
CA ILE A 57 20.63 -8.69 -13.56
C ILE A 57 20.93 -10.20 -13.55
N GLN A 58 21.62 -10.69 -12.51
CA GLN A 58 21.88 -12.12 -12.34
C GLN A 58 20.61 -12.89 -12.01
N GLU A 59 19.76 -12.37 -11.13
CA GLU A 59 18.45 -12.95 -10.83
C GLU A 59 17.55 -12.97 -12.06
N ALA A 60 17.51 -11.88 -12.83
CA ALA A 60 16.76 -11.84 -14.08
C ALA A 60 17.23 -12.89 -15.09
N ARG A 61 18.55 -13.07 -15.23
CA ARG A 61 19.13 -14.13 -16.08
C ARG A 61 18.74 -15.53 -15.61
N HIS A 62 18.83 -15.78 -14.31
CA HIS A 62 18.47 -17.09 -13.75
C HIS A 62 17.00 -17.40 -13.98
N ALA A 63 16.11 -16.43 -13.72
CA ALA A 63 14.67 -16.57 -13.95
C ALA A 63 14.33 -16.87 -15.42
N LEU A 64 15.01 -16.21 -16.37
CA LEU A 64 14.83 -16.48 -17.80
C LEU A 64 15.29 -17.88 -18.18
N GLN A 65 16.41 -18.33 -17.64
CA GLN A 65 16.90 -19.67 -17.90
C GLN A 65 15.89 -20.72 -17.38
N THR A 66 15.36 -20.54 -16.17
CA THR A 66 14.31 -21.42 -15.62
C THR A 66 13.05 -21.42 -16.48
N LEU A 67 12.64 -20.26 -17.00
CA LEU A 67 11.50 -20.15 -17.91
C LEU A 67 11.75 -20.89 -19.23
N ILE A 68 12.94 -20.73 -19.82
CA ILE A 68 13.31 -21.42 -21.05
C ILE A 68 13.24 -22.94 -20.84
N GLU A 69 13.92 -23.45 -19.81
CA GLU A 69 13.92 -24.88 -19.46
C GLU A 69 12.50 -25.44 -19.25
N TYR A 70 11.65 -24.67 -18.56
CA TYR A 70 10.23 -25.02 -18.40
C TYR A 70 9.49 -25.05 -19.75
N THR A 71 9.67 -24.04 -20.59
CA THR A 71 8.99 -23.97 -21.89
C THR A 71 9.46 -25.05 -22.86
N GLU A 72 10.71 -25.50 -22.75
CA GLU A 72 11.25 -26.61 -23.54
C GLU A 72 10.67 -27.97 -23.09
N GLY A 73 10.48 -28.15 -21.78
CA GLY A 73 9.88 -29.37 -21.22
C GLY A 73 8.34 -29.41 -21.34
N SER A 74 7.67 -28.27 -21.44
CA SER A 74 6.22 -28.19 -21.57
C SER A 74 5.81 -28.18 -23.06
N SER A 75 5.08 -29.19 -23.51
CA SER A 75 4.51 -29.22 -24.87
C SER A 75 3.33 -28.26 -25.07
N GLY A 76 2.86 -27.62 -24.00
CA GLY A 76 1.71 -26.71 -24.02
C GLY A 76 2.04 -25.29 -24.49
N LEU A 77 3.30 -24.87 -24.40
CA LEU A 77 3.75 -23.55 -24.85
C LEU A 77 4.29 -23.63 -26.29
N GLY A 78 3.75 -22.79 -27.17
CA GLY A 78 4.18 -22.74 -28.56
C GLY A 78 5.62 -22.22 -28.73
N LYS A 79 6.26 -22.58 -29.84
CA LYS A 79 7.62 -22.12 -30.25
C LYS A 79 7.77 -20.59 -30.34
N SER A 80 6.67 -19.85 -30.37
CA SER A 80 6.67 -18.38 -30.29
C SER A 80 7.18 -17.88 -28.95
N TYR A 81 6.86 -18.57 -27.85
CA TYR A 81 7.24 -18.17 -26.50
C TYR A 81 8.73 -18.40 -26.25
N SER A 82 9.28 -19.54 -26.68
CA SER A 82 10.73 -19.78 -26.60
C SER A 82 11.52 -18.71 -27.36
N ARG A 83 11.07 -18.37 -28.57
CA ARG A 83 11.71 -17.32 -29.39
C ARG A 83 11.58 -15.93 -28.78
N ALA A 84 10.50 -15.66 -28.04
CA ALA A 84 10.35 -14.40 -27.32
C ALA A 84 11.31 -14.32 -26.12
N LEU A 85 11.48 -15.42 -25.37
CA LEU A 85 12.43 -15.51 -24.26
C LEU A 85 13.88 -15.35 -24.72
N GLU A 86 14.26 -15.97 -25.84
CA GLU A 86 15.59 -15.80 -26.45
C GLU A 86 15.86 -14.34 -26.84
N ARG A 87 14.87 -13.67 -27.47
CA ARG A 87 14.99 -12.24 -27.83
C ARG A 87 15.20 -11.37 -26.61
N LEU A 88 14.36 -11.56 -25.58
CA LEU A 88 14.45 -10.80 -24.34
C LEU A 88 15.80 -11.02 -23.63
N THR A 89 16.34 -12.24 -23.69
CA THR A 89 17.70 -12.55 -23.20
C THR A 89 18.74 -11.72 -23.95
N THR A 90 18.65 -11.67 -25.27
CA THR A 90 19.58 -10.91 -26.14
C THR A 90 19.52 -9.40 -25.84
N ASP A 91 18.32 -8.86 -25.65
CA ASP A 91 18.10 -7.44 -25.37
C ASP A 91 18.68 -7.02 -24.01
N ILE A 92 18.50 -7.86 -22.98
CA ILE A 92 19.08 -7.63 -21.66
C ILE A 92 20.61 -7.65 -21.72
N GLU A 93 21.20 -8.57 -22.49
CA GLU A 93 22.66 -8.62 -22.67
C GLU A 93 23.19 -7.39 -23.40
N ALA A 94 22.47 -6.90 -24.42
CA ALA A 94 22.82 -5.67 -25.11
C ALA A 94 22.80 -4.46 -24.16
N LEU A 95 21.80 -4.37 -23.27
CA LEU A 95 21.73 -3.34 -22.22
C LEU A 95 22.93 -3.39 -21.28
N VAL A 96 23.30 -4.58 -20.80
CA VAL A 96 24.48 -4.77 -19.93
C VAL A 96 25.76 -4.30 -20.63
N ILE A 97 25.95 -4.68 -21.89
CA ILE A 97 27.13 -4.28 -22.66
C ILE A 97 27.16 -2.76 -22.86
N SER A 98 26.01 -2.15 -23.16
CA SER A 98 25.91 -0.70 -23.36
C SER A 98 26.22 0.09 -22.09
N SER A 99 25.72 -0.35 -20.93
CA SER A 99 26.00 0.25 -19.63
C SER A 99 27.49 0.22 -19.28
N ARG A 100 28.19 -0.90 -19.56
CA ARG A 100 29.64 -1.02 -19.34
C ARG A 100 30.47 -0.09 -20.24
N ARG A 101 30.00 0.18 -21.46
CA ARG A 101 30.68 1.12 -22.38
C ARG A 101 30.56 2.57 -21.92
N GLN A 102 29.45 2.95 -21.30
CA GLN A 102 29.28 4.29 -20.74
C GLN A 102 30.24 4.54 -19.58
N SER A 103 30.37 3.60 -18.65
CA SER A 103 31.28 3.77 -17.50
C SER A 103 32.76 3.87 -17.90
N THR A 104 33.16 3.27 -19.02
CA THR A 104 34.55 3.36 -19.51
C THR A 104 34.87 4.72 -20.14
N LEU A 105 33.88 5.41 -20.70
CA LEU A 105 34.05 6.79 -21.17
C LEU A 105 34.05 7.79 -20.01
N ASP A 106 33.18 7.58 -19.02
CA ASP A 106 33.12 8.44 -17.83
C ASP A 106 34.43 8.39 -17.02
N SER A 107 35.13 7.25 -17.00
CA SER A 107 36.42 7.12 -16.29
C SER A 107 37.59 7.87 -16.96
N TRP A 108 37.42 8.40 -18.17
CA TRP A 108 38.46 9.19 -18.87
C TRP A 108 38.28 10.70 -18.68
N PHE A 109 37.14 11.13 -18.12
CA PHE A 109 36.81 12.55 -17.90
C PHE A 109 37.11 13.04 -16.46
N THR A 110 37.62 12.19 -15.58
CA THR A 110 38.08 12.51 -14.22
C THR A 110 39.58 12.33 -14.09
#